data_AF-A0A0F9WAM0-F1
#
_entry.id   AF-A0A0F9WAM0-F1
#
_cell.length_a   1.000
_cell.length_b   1.000
_cell.length_c   1.000
_cell.angle_alpha   90.00
_cell.angle_beta   90.00
_cell.angle_gamma   90.00
#
_symmetry.space_group_name_H-M   'P 1'
#
loop_
_entity.id
_entity.type
_entity.pdbx_description
1 polymer ?
#
loop_
_entity_poly.entity_id
_entity_poly.type
_entity_poly.pdbx_seq_one_letter_code
_entity_poly.pdbx_strand_id
1 'polypeptide(L)' 'MYRLDIYVNFGLNDEEYETDEEYETKEEAIRVGWGIIDSGYYRESSDWLISPHYIKKIVIIEMEQENDTETTKENSKTAS' A
#
# COMPACT_ATOMS: atom_id res chain seq x y z
N MET A 1 9.61 -2.72 -3.01
CA MET A 1 8.49 -1.78 -2.81
C MET A 1 7.72 -2.23 -1.58
N TYR A 2 7.00 -1.36 -0.88
CA TYR A 2 6.27 -1.73 0.33
C TYR A 2 4.82 -1.27 0.24
N ARG A 3 3.88 -2.07 0.72
CA ARG A 3 2.46 -1.71 0.85
C ARG A 3 2.07 -1.64 2.32
N LEU A 4 1.12 -0.78 2.65
CA LEU A 4 0.57 -0.64 4.00
C LEU A 4 -0.91 -1.05 4.02
N ASP A 5 -1.24 -2.14 4.70
CA ASP A 5 -2.62 -2.61 4.85
C ASP A 5 -3.16 -2.24 6.24
N ILE A 6 -4.39 -1.71 6.31
CA ILE A 6 -5.01 -1.21 7.56
C ILE A 6 -6.30 -1.97 7.85
N TYR A 7 -6.24 -2.86 8.82
CA TYR A 7 -7.40 -3.62 9.27
C TYR A 7 -8.19 -2.82 10.29
N VAL A 8 -9.45 -2.55 9.99
CA VAL A 8 -10.38 -1.83 10.87
C VAL A 8 -11.53 -2.73 11.35
N ASN A 9 -12.19 -2.37 12.44
CA ASN A 9 -13.34 -3.07 12.99
C ASN A 9 -14.42 -2.07 13.41
N PHE A 10 -15.46 -1.93 12.60
CA PHE A 10 -16.63 -1.10 12.90
C PHE A 10 -17.71 -1.88 13.66
N GLY A 11 -17.34 -2.56 14.74
CA GLY A 11 -18.24 -2.96 15.83
C GLY A 11 -19.36 -3.97 15.53
N LEU A 12 -19.64 -4.36 14.29
CA LEU A 12 -20.63 -5.41 13.98
C LEU A 12 -20.24 -6.32 12.81
N ASN A 13 -19.26 -5.96 11.97
CA ASN A 13 -18.70 -6.79 10.90
C ASN A 13 -17.18 -6.58 10.82
N ASP A 14 -16.40 -7.65 10.61
CA ASP A 14 -14.98 -7.57 10.26
C ASP A 14 -14.88 -7.12 8.79
N GLU A 15 -15.01 -5.82 8.54
CA GLU A 15 -14.74 -5.23 7.23
C GLU A 15 -13.24 -4.95 7.12
N GLU A 16 -12.56 -5.70 6.27
CA GLU A 16 -11.14 -5.50 5.96
C GLU A 16 -11.01 -4.39 4.92
N TYR A 17 -10.19 -3.39 5.23
CA TYR A 17 -9.85 -2.31 4.31
C TYR A 17 -8.38 -2.48 3.89
N GLU A 18 -8.17 -2.56 2.59
CA GLU A 18 -6.84 -2.61 1.98
C GLU A 18 -6.54 -1.21 1.44
N THR A 19 -5.30 -0.73 1.61
CA THR A 19 -4.89 0.54 1.01
C THR A 19 -3.99 0.24 -0.18
N ASP A 20 -4.23 0.93 -1.28
CA ASP A 20 -3.41 0.84 -2.49
C ASP A 20 -2.16 1.74 -2.42
N GLU A 21 -1.78 2.23 -1.22
CA GLU A 21 -0.59 3.08 -1.09
C GLU A 21 0.70 2.26 -1.09
N GLU A 22 1.57 2.59 -2.05
CA GLU A 22 2.88 2.00 -2.23
C GLU A 22 3.98 2.96 -1.79
N TYR A 23 4.98 2.42 -1.10
CA TYR A 23 6.13 3.15 -0.58
C TYR A 23 7.42 2.56 -1.14
N GLU A 24 8.36 3.44 -1.51
CA GLU A 24 9.66 3.01 -2.03
C GLU A 24 10.52 2.35 -0.94
N THR A 25 10.36 2.80 0.31
CA THR A 25 11.18 2.36 1.46
C THR A 25 10.34 1.85 2.62
N LYS A 26 10.92 0.93 3.39
CA LYS A 26 10.29 0.37 4.58
C LYS A 26 10.12 1.42 5.67
N GLU A 27 11.12 2.27 5.85
CA GLU A 27 11.14 3.35 6.84
C GLU A 27 10.00 4.34 6.61
N GLU A 28 9.70 4.64 5.34
CA GLU A 28 8.59 5.51 4.98
C GLU A 28 7.23 4.87 5.32
N ALA A 29 7.02 3.61 4.92
CA ALA A 29 5.81 2.87 5.27
C ALA A 29 5.60 2.80 6.80
N ILE A 30 6.68 2.57 7.56
CA ILE A 30 6.65 2.59 9.03
C ILE A 30 6.24 3.96 9.56
N ARG A 31 6.87 5.04 9.06
CA ARG A 31 6.58 6.40 9.49
C ARG A 31 5.13 6.78 9.26
N VAL A 32 4.56 6.42 8.10
CA VAL A 32 3.15 6.67 7.79
C VAL A 32 2.23 5.85 8.69
N GLY A 33 2.51 4.54 8.85
CA GLY A 33 1.76 3.68 9.76
C GLY A 33 1.70 4.22 11.20
N TRP A 34 2.81 4.73 11.72
CA TRP A 34 2.84 5.41 13.03
C TRP A 34 2.05 6.71 13.04
N GLY A 35 2.12 7.51 11.97
CA GLY A 35 1.34 8.75 11.86
C GLY A 35 -0.17 8.50 11.93
N ILE A 36 -0.64 7.37 11.40
CA ILE A 36 -2.05 6.97 11.44
C ILE A 36 -2.47 6.61 12.87
N ILE A 37 -1.63 5.85 13.58
CA ILE A 37 -1.87 5.47 14.98
C ILE A 37 -1.91 6.70 15.88
N ASP A 38 -0.95 7.62 15.72
CA ASP A 38 -0.77 8.80 16.58
C ASP A 38 -1.83 9.87 16.32
N SER A 39 -2.13 10.17 15.05
CA SER A 39 -3.12 11.19 14.69
C SER A 39 -4.56 10.74 14.90
N GLY A 40 -4.81 9.43 14.87
CA GLY A 40 -6.15 8.89 14.90
C GLY A 40 -6.96 9.09 13.64
N TYR A 41 -6.31 9.45 12.55
CA TYR A 41 -7.00 9.71 11.31
C TYR A 41 -6.20 9.14 10.15
N TYR A 42 -6.70 8.04 9.58
CA TYR A 42 -6.31 7.69 8.21
C TYR A 42 -7.14 8.53 7.25
N ARG A 43 -6.47 9.27 6.37
CA ARG A 43 -7.09 10.08 5.33
C ARG A 43 -6.81 9.41 3.99
N GLU A 44 -7.64 8.43 3.66
CA GLU A 44 -7.69 7.94 2.28
C GLU A 44 -8.28 9.03 1.40
N SER A 45 -7.68 9.24 0.23
CA SER A 45 -8.17 10.08 -0.88
C SER A 45 -9.48 10.83 -0.61
N SER A 46 -9.32 12.04 -0.06
CA SER A 46 -10.30 13.13 0.00
C SER A 46 -11.53 13.03 0.91
N ASP A 47 -12.15 11.88 1.20
CA ASP A 47 -13.52 11.91 1.75
C ASP A 47 -13.78 11.19 3.09
N TRP A 48 -12.86 10.36 3.62
CA TRP A 48 -13.15 9.52 4.79
C TRP A 48 -12.02 9.59 5.82
N LEU A 49 -12.41 9.82 7.09
CA LEU A 49 -11.53 9.87 8.25
C LEU A 49 -11.77 8.62 9.11
N ILE A 50 -10.84 7.67 9.11
CA ILE A 50 -10.92 6.50 9.98
C ILE A 50 -10.38 6.87 11.36
N SER A 51 -11.26 6.87 12.37
CA SER A 51 -10.90 7.05 13.78
C SER A 51 -9.98 5.92 14.26
N PRO A 52 -8.97 6.16 15.13
CA PRO A 52 -8.00 5.12 15.51
C PRO A 52 -8.65 4.01 16.31
N HIS A 53 -9.77 4.31 16.98
CA HIS A 53 -10.52 3.35 17.77
C HIS A 53 -11.02 2.16 16.97
N TYR A 54 -11.14 2.32 15.64
CA TYR A 54 -11.53 1.25 14.75
C TYR A 54 -10.32 0.49 14.20
N ILE A 55 -9.10 0.99 14.32
CA ILE A 55 -7.90 0.33 13.78
C ILE A 55 -7.51 -0.84 14.68
N LYS A 56 -7.57 -2.05 14.13
CA LYS A 56 -7.21 -3.30 14.82
C LYS A 56 -5.74 -3.66 14.59
N LYS A 57 -5.25 -3.47 13.37
CA LYS A 57 -3.89 -3.86 12.96
C LYS A 57 -3.45 -3.04 11.74
N ILE A 58 -2.17 -2.68 11.71
CA ILE A 58 -1.50 -2.17 10.51
C ILE A 58 -0.43 -3.20 10.11
N VAL A 59 -0.35 -3.54 8.82
CA VAL A 59 0.61 -4.50 8.27
C VAL A 59 1.41 -3.82 7.18
N ILE A 60 2.72 -4.01 7.22
CA ILE A 60 3.63 -3.55 6.16
C ILE A 60 4.07 -4.78 5.39
N ILE A 61 3.77 -4.82 4.10
CA ILE A 61 4.04 -5.93 3.20
C ILE A 61 5.18 -5.52 2.28
N GLU A 62 6.23 -6.32 2.25
CA GLU A 62 7.30 -6.17 1.25
C GLU A 62 6.84 -6.79 -0.07
N MET A 63 6.83 -5.98 -1.13
CA MET A 63 6.41 -6.38 -2.47
C MET A 63 7.62 -6.54 -3.37
N GLU A 64 7.62 -7.63 -4.12
CA GLU A 64 8.56 -7.83 -5.23
C GLU A 64 8.26 -6.79 -6.31
N GLN A 65 9.29 -6.08 -6.77
CA GLN A 65 9.14 -5.09 -7.83
C GLN A 65 8.93 -5.87 -9.13
N GLU A 66 7.73 -5.84 -9.69
CA GLU A 66 7.45 -6.44 -10.99
C GLU A 66 8.21 -5.63 -12.04
N ASN A 67 9.44 -6.06 -12.36
CA ASN A 67 10.20 -5.52 -13.47
C ASN A 67 9.60 -6.11 -14.75
N ASP A 68 8.61 -5.42 -15.31
CA ASP A 68 8.20 -5.60 -16.71
C ASP A 68 9.40 -5.33 -17.63
N THR A 69 10.21 -6.36 -17.83
CA THR A 69 11.20 -6.42 -18.89
C THR A 69 10.54 -7.05 -20.11
N GLU A 70 9.55 -6.36 -20.68
CA GLU A 70 9.11 -6.61 -22.05
C GLU A 70 10.26 -6.24 -22.98
N THR A 71 11.19 -7.19 -23.14
CA THR A 71 12.38 -7.03 -23.94
C THR A 71 11.96 -7.05 -25.40
N THR A 72 11.87 -5.88 -26.01
CA THR A 72 11.75 -5.70 -27.46
C THR A 72 12.94 -6.39 -28.14
N LYS A 73 12.76 -7.66 -28.55
CA LYS A 73 13.46 -8.27 -29.68
C LYS A 73 12.38 -8.34 -30.76
N GLU A 74 12.48 -7.63 -31.86
CA GLU A 74 13.27 -8.10 -32.99
C GLU A 74 13.44 -6.95 -34.00
N ASN A 75 14.66 -6.41 -34.08
CA ASN A 75 15.09 -5.69 -35.26
C ASN A 75 16.41 -6.33 -35.70
N SER A 76 16.38 -7.18 -36.73
CA SER A 76 17.49 -7.43 -37.66
C SER A 76 17.16 -8.62 -38.59
N LYS A 77 16.55 -8.33 -39.74
CA LYS A 77 16.82 -9.09 -40.98
C LYS A 77 16.91 -8.12 -42.15
N THR A 78 18.05 -7.46 -42.25
CA THR A 78 18.70 -7.26 -43.56
C THR A 78 19.26 -8.60 -43.99
N ALA A 79 18.67 -9.19 -45.02
CA ALA A 79 19.31 -10.23 -45.81
C ALA A 79 19.08 -9.90 -47.28
N SER A 80 20.20 -9.51 -47.91
CA SER A 80 20.61 -9.56 -49.31
C SER A 80 19.59 -9.75 -50.43
#